data_AF-A0A932E6J8-F1
#
_entry.id   AF-A0A932E6J8-F1
#
_cell.length_a   1.000
_cell.length_b   1.000
_cell.length_c   1.000
_cell.angle_alpha   90.00
_cell.angle_beta   90.00
_cell.angle_gamma   90.00
#
_symmetry.space_group_name_H-M   'P 1'
#
loop_
_entity.id
_entity.type
_entity.pdbx_description
1 polymer ?
#
loop_
_entity_poly.entity_id
_entity_poly.type
_entity_poly.pdbx_seq_one_letter_code
_entity_poly.pdbx_strand_id
1 'polypeptide(L)'
;MPQLLLAIILITFSIFVHELGHFFVARWRGLVVPRFSIFGIGKPIVRWRWRGVEYCICMLPIGAYVMIPQLSDMGEFEGDVPEEARKLPPAGYLSKVLVAAAGPAANLLFALALACVVWAVGVDIPAEFNRTEIGDVAAEITTTDGRVVPGPAKAAGLQAGDVIRKIDGQPVASFQDIVNAVIFGSQVAPDGRRVAEITFERDGRTLTTQVFPQLVGTEGIRAIGLGPRSTLLVDSVSPDSAAAAAGIQPGDRFLAVDGKLLTRRDELREHFQKKNTEPSVLTIKRGDTERTVSILPRKQTVEGQTLYLIGVTWKIDTVHIRPTPFAQFREAVGQAYQTLSSLFNRRSDIGVRHMSGIVGIVDNLQQVAAAGLVPTFAFLIIINISLAIFNLLPIPVLDGGHIFLATIAKLRGRPIDPVWLQHAATACFFMLIGLIVYVTYNDIRRAIQSRWEERPAQTAPAKPAPEPGK
;
A
#
# COMPACT_ATOMS: atom_id res chain seq x y z
N MET A 1 -10.41 -5.70 15.32
CA MET A 1 -11.21 -4.64 15.99
C MET A 1 -10.33 -3.47 16.48
N PRO A 2 -9.35 -3.63 17.38
CA PRO A 2 -8.58 -2.48 17.90
C PRO A 2 -7.70 -1.81 16.84
N GLN A 3 -7.09 -2.58 15.92
CA GLN A 3 -6.25 -2.06 14.85
C GLN A 3 -7.02 -1.22 13.81
N LEU A 4 -8.28 -1.58 13.53
CA LEU A 4 -9.14 -0.80 12.63
C LEU A 4 -9.45 0.58 13.22
N LEU A 5 -9.79 0.62 14.52
CA LEU A 5 -10.04 1.88 15.22
C LEU A 5 -8.77 2.75 15.23
N LEU A 6 -7.60 2.15 15.50
CA LEU A 6 -6.32 2.84 15.45
C LEU A 6 -6.05 3.41 14.05
N ALA A 7 -6.26 2.61 12.99
CA ALA A 7 -6.07 3.05 11.61
C ALA A 7 -6.94 4.26 11.26
N ILE A 8 -8.24 4.22 11.61
CA ILE A 8 -9.17 5.34 11.39
C ILE A 8 -8.70 6.59 12.16
N ILE A 9 -8.31 6.44 13.44
CA ILE A 9 -7.84 7.55 14.26
C ILE A 9 -6.59 8.20 13.64
N LEU A 10 -5.62 7.41 13.19
CA LEU A 10 -4.36 7.91 12.65
C LEU A 10 -4.53 8.63 11.31
N ILE A 11 -5.38 8.11 10.42
CA ILE A 11 -5.72 8.78 9.15
C ILE A 11 -6.40 10.11 9.43
N THR A 12 -7.39 10.11 10.32
CA THR A 12 -8.13 11.35 10.60
C THR A 12 -7.29 12.35 11.38
N PHE A 13 -6.37 11.89 12.22
CA PHE A 13 -5.39 12.76 12.83
C PHE A 13 -4.45 13.40 11.79
N SER A 14 -4.03 12.66 10.76
CA SER A 14 -3.22 13.22 9.66
C SER A 14 -3.97 14.33 8.91
N ILE A 15 -5.25 14.13 8.61
CA ILE A 15 -6.10 15.17 8.00
C ILE A 15 -6.29 16.35 8.97
N PHE A 16 -6.49 16.10 10.26
CA PHE A 16 -6.59 17.16 11.25
C PHE A 16 -5.31 18.01 11.31
N VAL A 17 -4.12 17.40 11.25
CA VAL A 17 -2.85 18.15 11.23
C VAL A 17 -2.72 19.02 9.97
N HIS A 18 -3.20 18.53 8.82
CA HIS A 18 -3.30 19.31 7.60
C HIS A 18 -4.16 20.58 7.80
N GLU A 19 -5.40 20.41 8.27
CA GLU A 19 -6.33 21.53 8.53
C GLU A 19 -5.78 22.50 9.58
N LEU A 20 -5.06 21.98 10.57
CA LEU A 20 -4.42 22.77 11.60
C LEU A 20 -3.34 23.70 11.02
N GLY A 21 -2.63 23.27 9.97
CA GLY A 21 -1.71 24.11 9.21
C GLY A 21 -2.41 25.33 8.60
N HIS A 22 -3.48 25.10 7.86
CA HIS A 22 -4.31 26.18 7.31
C HIS A 22 -4.83 27.12 8.40
N PHE A 23 -5.38 26.56 9.48
CA PHE A 23 -5.91 27.31 10.61
C PHE A 23 -4.88 28.28 11.21
N PHE A 24 -3.69 27.78 11.53
CA PHE A 24 -2.65 28.59 12.17
C PHE A 24 -2.17 29.72 11.25
N VAL A 25 -1.91 29.42 9.97
CA VAL A 25 -1.44 30.45 9.03
C VAL A 25 -2.53 31.45 8.71
N ALA A 26 -3.80 31.03 8.60
CA ALA A 26 -4.92 31.94 8.40
C ALA A 26 -5.05 32.93 9.57
N ARG A 27 -5.00 32.42 10.81
CA ARG A 27 -5.02 33.23 12.03
C ARG A 27 -3.84 34.19 12.13
N TRP A 28 -2.64 33.74 11.76
CA TRP A 28 -1.43 34.56 11.74
C TRP A 28 -1.49 35.67 10.68
N ARG A 29 -2.10 35.40 9.52
CA ARG A 29 -2.35 36.38 8.46
C ARG A 29 -3.55 37.30 8.72
N GLY A 30 -4.22 37.16 9.86
CA GLY A 30 -5.37 37.98 10.26
C GLY A 30 -6.67 37.64 9.53
N LEU A 31 -6.77 36.45 8.93
CA LEU A 31 -8.00 35.99 8.29
C LEU A 31 -9.02 35.51 9.34
N VAL A 32 -10.30 35.64 8.98
CA VAL A 32 -11.44 35.21 9.79
C VAL A 32 -11.68 33.73 9.54
N VAL A 33 -11.63 32.96 10.61
CA VAL A 33 -11.93 31.53 10.61
C VAL A 33 -13.19 31.33 11.44
N PRO A 34 -14.40 31.32 10.82
CA PRO A 34 -15.65 31.19 11.57
C PRO A 34 -15.81 29.81 12.19
N ARG A 35 -15.29 28.75 11.55
CA ARG A 35 -15.45 27.36 12.01
C ARG A 35 -14.20 26.52 11.77
N PHE A 36 -13.91 25.65 12.73
CA PHE A 36 -12.90 24.60 12.63
C PHE A 36 -13.53 23.26 13.07
N SER A 37 -13.60 22.30 12.17
CA SER A 37 -14.26 21.01 12.40
C SER A 37 -13.25 19.89 12.57
N ILE A 38 -13.42 19.10 13.64
CA ILE A 38 -12.68 17.88 13.93
C ILE A 38 -13.65 16.73 13.61
N PHE A 39 -13.25 15.75 12.77
CA PHE A 39 -14.13 14.67 12.28
C PHE A 39 -15.24 15.17 11.36
N GLY A 40 -14.85 15.67 10.17
CA GLY A 40 -15.53 16.66 9.34
C GLY A 40 -16.82 16.30 8.61
N ILE A 41 -17.41 15.11 8.75
CA ILE A 41 -18.64 14.74 8.01
C ILE A 41 -19.82 14.52 8.97
N GLY A 42 -20.96 15.13 8.65
CA GLY A 42 -22.25 14.89 9.29
C GLY A 42 -22.64 15.93 10.34
N LYS A 43 -23.67 15.61 11.13
CA LYS A 43 -24.15 16.51 12.19
C LYS A 43 -23.11 16.60 13.32
N PRO A 44 -22.80 17.80 13.81
CA PRO A 44 -21.91 17.97 14.95
C PRO A 44 -22.54 17.45 16.24
N ILE A 45 -21.80 16.61 16.95
CA ILE A 45 -22.13 16.08 18.27
C ILE A 45 -21.89 17.14 19.32
N VAL A 46 -20.74 17.82 19.25
CA VAL A 46 -20.33 18.86 20.21
C VAL A 46 -19.92 20.09 19.44
N ARG A 47 -20.32 21.27 19.93
CA ARG A 47 -19.88 22.58 19.43
C ARG A 47 -19.49 23.46 20.59
N TRP A 48 -18.41 24.22 20.44
CA TRP A 48 -18.04 25.26 21.39
C TRP A 48 -17.41 26.43 20.67
N ARG A 49 -17.58 27.64 21.21
CA ARG A 49 -16.98 28.85 20.64
C ARG A 49 -15.81 29.30 21.49
N TRP A 50 -14.64 29.42 20.87
CA TRP A 50 -13.44 29.90 21.56
C TRP A 50 -12.64 30.84 20.66
N ARG A 51 -12.26 32.01 21.21
CA ARG A 51 -11.51 33.07 20.51
C ARG A 51 -12.10 33.44 19.14
N GLY A 52 -13.43 33.52 19.06
CA GLY A 52 -14.13 33.90 17.83
C GLY A 52 -14.31 32.78 16.79
N VAL A 53 -13.82 31.57 17.07
CA VAL A 53 -13.95 30.38 16.20
C VAL A 53 -14.95 29.42 16.81
N GLU A 54 -15.89 28.90 16.00
CA GLU A 54 -16.73 27.76 16.36
C GLU A 54 -15.96 26.45 16.09
N TYR A 55 -15.62 25.73 17.16
CA TYR A 55 -15.07 24.39 17.06
C TYR A 55 -16.21 23.39 17.12
N CYS A 56 -16.18 22.38 16.25
CA CYS A 56 -17.15 21.30 16.30
C CYS A 56 -16.52 19.93 16.11
N ILE A 57 -17.14 18.93 16.72
CA ILE A 57 -16.83 17.51 16.53
C ILE A 57 -18.01 16.89 15.81
N CYS A 58 -17.84 16.37 14.58
CA CYS A 58 -18.94 15.69 13.87
C CYS A 58 -18.95 14.18 14.05
N MET A 59 -20.09 13.59 13.67
CA MET A 59 -20.42 12.20 13.99
C MET A 59 -19.53 11.16 13.31
N LEU A 60 -19.08 11.44 12.08
CA LEU A 60 -18.26 10.50 11.33
C LEU A 60 -16.78 10.84 11.52
N PRO A 61 -15.93 9.87 11.91
CA PRO A 61 -14.52 10.08 12.16
C PRO A 61 -13.72 10.17 10.85
N ILE A 62 -14.24 10.85 9.83
CA ILE A 62 -13.65 10.96 8.50
C ILE A 62 -13.57 12.44 8.16
N GLY A 63 -12.35 12.89 7.88
CA GLY A 63 -12.06 14.26 7.48
C GLY A 63 -11.94 15.25 8.64
N ALA A 64 -11.58 16.47 8.29
CA ALA A 64 -11.64 17.69 9.09
C ALA A 64 -11.78 18.84 8.08
N TYR A 65 -12.22 20.02 8.51
CA TYR A 65 -12.16 21.19 7.63
C TYR A 65 -11.98 22.46 8.43
N VAL A 66 -11.23 23.41 7.87
CA VAL A 66 -11.21 24.80 8.29
C VAL A 66 -11.99 25.65 7.29
N MET A 67 -12.97 26.40 7.78
CA MET A 67 -13.73 27.33 6.93
C MET A 67 -12.96 28.64 6.84
N ILE A 68 -12.61 29.08 5.63
CA ILE A 68 -11.89 30.35 5.41
C ILE A 68 -12.55 31.11 4.25
N PRO A 69 -13.61 31.88 4.53
CA PRO A 69 -14.43 32.57 3.51
C PRO A 69 -13.65 33.54 2.60
N GLN A 70 -12.47 33.97 3.05
CA GLN A 70 -11.62 34.90 2.31
C GLN A 70 -10.71 34.20 1.28
N LEU A 71 -10.63 32.86 1.32
CA LEU A 71 -9.95 32.01 0.33
C LEU A 71 -10.90 31.43 -0.71
N SER A 72 -12.19 31.38 -0.39
CA SER A 72 -13.23 30.87 -1.29
C SER A 72 -13.51 31.87 -2.41
N ASP A 73 -12.68 31.84 -3.46
CA ASP A 73 -13.09 32.32 -4.78
C ASP A 73 -14.17 31.38 -5.40
N MET A 74 -14.40 30.22 -4.76
CA MET A 74 -15.31 29.14 -5.16
C MET A 74 -16.42 28.97 -4.10
N GLY A 75 -17.40 29.87 -4.12
CA GLY A 75 -18.28 30.18 -2.99
C GLY A 75 -19.36 29.16 -2.56
N GLU A 76 -19.24 27.85 -2.84
CA GLU A 76 -20.35 26.91 -2.54
C GLU A 76 -19.98 25.55 -1.93
N PHE A 77 -18.70 25.21 -1.80
CA PHE A 77 -18.30 23.85 -1.36
C PHE A 77 -17.91 23.72 0.13
N GLU A 78 -17.72 24.83 0.85
CA GLU A 78 -17.32 24.81 2.28
C GLU A 78 -18.51 24.70 3.27
N GLY A 79 -19.71 24.42 2.78
CA GLY A 79 -20.94 24.38 3.58
C GLY A 79 -21.55 25.76 3.82
N ASP A 80 -22.47 25.85 4.78
CA ASP A 80 -23.25 27.06 5.02
C ASP A 80 -22.36 28.14 5.67
N VAL A 81 -21.79 29.01 4.84
CA VAL A 81 -20.96 30.14 5.26
C VAL A 81 -21.88 31.19 5.91
N PRO A 82 -21.61 31.63 7.16
CA PRO A 82 -22.39 32.69 7.78
C PRO A 82 -22.44 33.94 6.88
N GLU A 83 -23.63 34.55 6.74
CA GLU A 83 -23.89 35.77 5.94
C GLU A 83 -22.84 36.88 6.16
N GLU A 84 -22.42 37.09 7.42
CA GLU A 84 -21.41 38.10 7.77
C GLU A 84 -20.02 37.76 7.24
N ALA A 85 -19.70 36.48 7.14
CA ALA A 85 -18.42 35.99 6.63
C ALA A 85 -18.31 36.12 5.10
N ARG A 86 -19.46 36.10 4.38
CA ARG A 86 -19.53 36.34 2.92
C ARG A 86 -19.23 37.80 2.54
N LYS A 87 -19.33 38.74 3.48
CA LYS A 87 -19.09 40.18 3.25
C LYS A 87 -17.63 40.60 3.43
N LEU A 88 -16.76 39.68 3.83
CA LEU A 88 -15.34 39.97 4.08
C LEU A 88 -14.58 40.19 2.76
N PRO A 89 -13.59 41.12 2.74
CA PRO A 89 -12.77 41.32 1.56
C PRO A 89 -11.93 40.06 1.27
N PRO A 90 -11.70 39.75 -0.03
CA PRO A 90 -10.91 38.59 -0.42
C PRO A 90 -9.48 38.72 0.10
N ALA A 91 -8.87 37.59 0.45
CA ALA A 91 -7.50 37.57 0.93
C ALA A 91 -6.51 38.04 -0.16
N GLY A 92 -5.49 38.81 0.25
CA GLY A 92 -4.40 39.19 -0.66
C GLY A 92 -3.60 37.97 -1.14
N TYR A 93 -2.92 38.12 -2.28
CA TYR A 93 -2.15 37.05 -2.93
C TYR A 93 -1.26 36.25 -1.97
N LEU A 94 -0.43 36.93 -1.17
CA LEU A 94 0.48 36.26 -0.24
C LEU A 94 -0.28 35.47 0.83
N SER A 95 -1.40 35.99 1.33
CA SER A 95 -2.22 35.27 2.29
C SER A 95 -2.86 34.03 1.66
N LYS A 96 -3.33 34.11 0.41
CA LYS A 96 -3.84 32.95 -0.34
C LYS A 96 -2.78 31.86 -0.50
N VAL A 97 -1.59 32.24 -0.97
CA VAL A 97 -0.49 31.29 -1.19
C VAL A 97 0.01 30.66 0.12
N LEU A 98 0.25 31.48 1.15
CA LEU A 98 0.76 31.00 2.43
C LEU A 98 -0.24 30.07 3.12
N VAL A 99 -1.52 30.42 3.14
CA VAL A 99 -2.52 29.56 3.79
C VAL A 99 -2.69 28.27 3.01
N ALA A 100 -2.81 28.31 1.68
CA ALA A 100 -2.91 27.08 0.88
C ALA A 100 -1.68 26.18 1.04
N ALA A 101 -0.45 26.73 1.05
CA ALA A 101 0.75 25.94 1.29
C ALA A 101 0.87 25.39 2.72
N ALA A 102 0.14 25.96 3.69
CA ALA A 102 0.28 25.62 5.10
C ALA A 102 -0.21 24.21 5.44
N GLY A 103 -1.28 23.73 4.81
CA GLY A 103 -1.79 22.37 5.01
C GLY A 103 -0.78 21.32 4.57
N PRO A 104 -0.31 21.33 3.31
CA PRO A 104 0.72 20.42 2.83
C PRO A 104 2.01 20.52 3.67
N ALA A 105 2.42 21.73 4.03
CA ALA A 105 3.59 21.93 4.90
C ALA A 105 3.42 21.28 6.28
N ALA A 106 2.24 21.36 6.89
CA ALA A 106 1.95 20.71 8.17
C ALA A 106 2.07 19.18 8.08
N ASN A 107 1.59 18.58 6.99
CA ASN A 107 1.76 17.14 6.75
C ASN A 107 3.23 16.75 6.57
N LEU A 108 4.03 17.57 5.86
CA LEU A 108 5.46 17.32 5.73
C LEU A 108 6.20 17.43 7.07
N LEU A 109 5.83 18.41 7.91
CA LEU A 109 6.37 18.55 9.27
C LEU A 109 5.97 17.39 10.17
N PHE A 110 4.74 16.91 10.05
CA PHE A 110 4.27 15.76 10.80
C PHE A 110 4.98 14.47 10.36
N ALA A 111 5.14 14.27 9.06
CA ALA A 111 5.93 13.17 8.51
C ALA A 111 7.38 13.22 9.01
N LEU A 112 7.99 14.41 9.06
CA LEU A 112 9.34 14.57 9.61
C LEU A 112 9.40 14.22 11.11
N ALA A 113 8.40 14.64 11.90
CA ALA A 113 8.32 14.30 13.32
C ALA A 113 8.20 12.77 13.51
N LEU A 114 7.34 12.10 12.75
CA LEU A 114 7.21 10.64 12.74
C LEU A 114 8.53 9.98 12.31
N ALA A 115 9.21 10.51 11.30
CA ALA A 115 10.48 9.98 10.83
C ALA A 115 11.58 10.06 11.91
N CYS A 116 11.60 11.13 12.72
CA CYS A 116 12.47 11.24 13.89
C CYS A 116 12.15 10.18 14.95
N VAL A 117 10.86 9.87 15.19
CA VAL A 117 10.45 8.81 16.12
C VAL A 117 10.91 7.44 15.60
N VAL A 118 10.66 7.14 14.33
CA VAL A 118 11.11 5.89 13.69
C VAL A 118 12.64 5.76 13.73
N TRP A 119 13.36 6.87 13.53
CA TRP A 119 14.82 6.86 13.61
C TRP A 119 15.34 6.62 15.03
N ALA A 120 14.70 7.22 16.03
CA ALA A 120 15.08 7.07 17.43
C ALA A 120 14.83 5.65 17.96
N VAL A 121 13.69 5.04 17.61
CA VAL A 121 13.32 3.70 18.06
C VAL A 121 13.97 2.61 17.19
N GLY A 122 14.03 2.83 15.88
CA GLY A 122 14.37 1.83 14.89
C GLY A 122 13.20 0.90 14.55
N VAL A 123 13.26 0.28 13.38
CA VAL A 123 12.23 -0.62 12.86
C VAL A 123 12.83 -1.97 12.55
N ASP A 124 12.11 -3.02 12.92
CA ASP A 124 12.43 -4.39 12.55
C ASP A 124 11.78 -4.71 11.21
N ILE A 125 12.62 -4.98 10.21
CA ILE A 125 12.16 -5.44 8.91
C ILE A 125 12.54 -6.90 8.71
N PRO A 126 11.72 -7.71 8.02
CA PRO A 126 12.10 -9.08 7.71
C PRO A 126 13.43 -9.13 6.94
N ALA A 127 14.39 -9.91 7.44
CA ALA A 127 15.76 -9.99 6.94
C ALA A 127 15.82 -10.43 5.47
N GLU A 128 14.85 -11.24 5.04
CA GLU A 128 14.72 -11.73 3.67
C GLU A 128 14.42 -10.60 2.67
N PHE A 129 13.76 -9.52 3.09
CA PHE A 129 13.50 -8.35 2.25
C PHE A 129 14.65 -7.34 2.25
N ASN A 130 15.56 -7.39 3.23
CA ASN A 130 16.72 -6.50 3.31
C ASN A 130 17.96 -7.04 2.56
N ARG A 131 17.74 -7.92 1.59
CA ARG A 131 18.80 -8.55 0.77
C ARG A 131 18.35 -8.57 -0.68
N THR A 132 19.31 -8.67 -1.60
CA THR A 132 19.05 -8.79 -3.04
C THR A 132 19.36 -10.19 -3.59
N GLU A 133 19.62 -11.15 -2.70
CA GLU A 133 19.85 -12.56 -3.05
C GLU A 133 18.51 -13.23 -3.40
N ILE A 134 18.49 -13.89 -4.56
CA ILE A 134 17.34 -14.66 -5.02
C ILE A 134 17.22 -15.93 -4.19
N GLY A 135 16.09 -16.08 -3.51
CA GLY A 135 15.76 -17.30 -2.78
C GLY A 135 15.10 -18.36 -3.63
N ASP A 136 14.21 -17.90 -4.51
CA ASP A 136 13.40 -18.75 -5.35
C ASP A 136 13.20 -18.12 -6.73
N VAL A 137 13.08 -19.00 -7.72
CA VAL A 137 12.76 -18.67 -9.10
C VAL A 137 11.63 -19.60 -9.53
N ALA A 138 10.42 -19.06 -9.57
CA ALA A 138 9.22 -19.81 -9.93
C ALA A 138 9.37 -20.44 -11.33
N ALA A 139 9.11 -21.74 -11.43
CA ALA A 139 9.14 -22.45 -12.71
C ALA A 139 8.00 -21.98 -13.63
N GLU A 140 6.84 -21.70 -13.03
CA GLU A 140 5.63 -21.24 -13.70
C GLU A 140 4.97 -20.14 -12.87
N ILE A 141 4.25 -19.25 -13.54
CA ILE A 141 3.42 -18.23 -12.90
C ILE A 141 2.05 -18.22 -13.56
N THR A 142 1.02 -17.91 -12.77
CA THR A 142 -0.35 -17.72 -13.27
C THR A 142 -0.55 -16.25 -13.60
N THR A 143 -0.83 -15.95 -14.87
CA THR A 143 -1.13 -14.58 -15.31
C THR A 143 -2.51 -14.13 -14.82
N THR A 144 -2.77 -12.83 -14.88
CA THR A 144 -4.08 -12.24 -14.55
C THR A 144 -5.25 -12.87 -15.32
N ASP A 145 -5.00 -13.40 -16.52
CA ASP A 145 -6.01 -14.09 -17.34
C ASP A 145 -6.19 -15.58 -16.96
N GLY A 146 -5.54 -16.03 -15.87
CA GLY A 146 -5.60 -17.41 -15.38
C GLY A 146 -4.73 -18.40 -16.17
N ARG A 147 -3.86 -17.92 -17.07
CA ARG A 147 -2.98 -18.79 -17.87
C ARG A 147 -1.73 -19.11 -17.07
N VAL A 148 -1.34 -20.37 -17.03
CA VAL A 148 -0.06 -20.79 -16.47
C VAL A 148 1.01 -20.67 -17.56
N VAL A 149 2.02 -19.84 -17.32
CA VAL A 149 3.14 -19.59 -18.25
C VAL A 149 4.47 -19.84 -17.55
N PRO A 150 5.56 -20.16 -18.29
CA PRO A 150 6.89 -20.27 -17.70
C PRO A 150 7.28 -19.00 -16.95
N GLY A 151 7.90 -19.17 -15.79
CA GLY A 151 8.37 -18.05 -14.96
C GLY A 151 9.37 -17.18 -15.72
N PRO A 152 9.13 -15.86 -15.88
CA PRO A 152 9.99 -14.99 -16.67
C PRO A 152 11.46 -14.99 -16.22
N ALA A 153 11.71 -14.96 -14.91
CA ALA A 153 13.05 -15.03 -14.36
C ALA A 153 13.73 -16.37 -14.67
N LYS A 154 12.99 -17.49 -14.61
CA LYS A 154 13.51 -18.81 -14.96
C LYS A 154 13.89 -18.89 -16.43
N ALA A 155 13.02 -18.38 -17.31
CA ALA A 155 13.26 -18.31 -18.75
C ALA A 155 14.47 -17.45 -19.11
N ALA A 156 14.73 -16.40 -18.31
CA ALA A 156 15.91 -15.53 -18.46
C ALA A 156 17.19 -16.10 -17.84
N GLY A 157 17.13 -17.31 -17.25
CA GLY A 157 18.29 -18.02 -16.71
C GLY A 157 18.70 -17.62 -15.29
N LEU A 158 17.86 -16.86 -14.56
CA LEU A 158 18.08 -16.56 -13.15
C LEU A 158 17.92 -17.81 -12.28
N GLN A 159 18.67 -17.88 -11.20
CA GLN A 159 18.75 -19.02 -10.30
C GLN A 159 18.75 -18.57 -8.84
N ALA A 160 18.32 -19.47 -7.95
CA ALA A 160 18.46 -19.26 -6.52
C ALA A 160 19.95 -19.12 -6.16
N GLY A 161 20.29 -18.14 -5.31
CA GLY A 161 21.65 -17.77 -4.94
C GLY A 161 22.23 -16.60 -5.76
N ASP A 162 21.63 -16.23 -6.89
CA ASP A 162 22.05 -15.03 -7.63
C ASP A 162 21.83 -13.77 -6.78
N VAL A 163 22.77 -12.82 -6.84
CA VAL A 163 22.63 -11.54 -6.12
C VAL A 163 22.35 -10.43 -7.12
N ILE A 164 21.14 -9.88 -7.11
CA ILE A 164 20.77 -8.79 -8.01
C ILE A 164 21.46 -7.50 -7.54
N ARG A 165 22.09 -6.78 -8.48
CA ARG A 165 22.81 -5.52 -8.21
C ARG A 165 22.12 -4.33 -8.85
N LYS A 166 21.59 -4.49 -10.06
CA LYS A 166 20.89 -3.42 -10.79
C LYS A 166 19.71 -3.94 -11.58
N ILE A 167 18.70 -3.10 -11.73
CA ILE A 167 17.59 -3.29 -12.67
C ILE A 167 17.43 -2.01 -13.47
N ASP A 168 17.40 -2.12 -14.79
CA ASP A 168 17.29 -0.99 -15.72
C ASP A 168 18.35 0.10 -15.47
N GLY A 169 19.57 -0.33 -15.12
CA GLY A 169 20.70 0.54 -14.77
C GLY A 169 20.65 1.15 -13.36
N GLN A 170 19.52 1.03 -12.64
CA GLN A 170 19.37 1.54 -11.28
C GLN A 170 19.85 0.52 -10.24
N PRO A 171 20.64 0.93 -9.23
CA PRO A 171 21.08 0.04 -8.16
C PRO A 171 19.90 -0.38 -7.28
N VAL A 172 19.91 -1.63 -6.85
CA VAL A 172 18.96 -2.17 -5.86
C VAL A 172 19.70 -2.54 -4.58
N ALA A 173 19.11 -2.24 -3.42
CA ALA A 173 19.69 -2.53 -2.10
C ALA A 173 18.86 -3.53 -1.29
N SER A 174 17.58 -3.69 -1.64
CA SER A 174 16.63 -4.58 -0.97
C SER A 174 15.83 -5.40 -1.98
N PHE A 175 15.17 -6.45 -1.50
CA PHE A 175 14.24 -7.23 -2.33
C PHE A 175 13.01 -6.39 -2.69
N GLN A 176 12.62 -5.45 -1.83
CA GLN A 176 11.56 -4.49 -2.14
C GLN A 176 11.94 -3.59 -3.32
N ASP A 177 13.21 -3.17 -3.43
CA ASP A 177 13.69 -2.39 -4.59
C ASP A 177 13.59 -3.19 -5.88
N ILE A 178 13.86 -4.51 -5.83
CA ILE A 178 13.74 -5.41 -6.98
C ILE A 178 12.29 -5.46 -7.45
N VAL A 179 11.36 -5.70 -6.52
CA VAL A 179 9.92 -5.74 -6.80
C VAL A 179 9.45 -4.39 -7.37
N ASN A 180 9.82 -3.28 -6.72
CA ASN A 180 9.45 -1.93 -7.18
C ASN A 180 10.01 -1.63 -8.57
N ALA A 181 11.28 -1.96 -8.86
CA ALA A 181 11.88 -1.70 -10.16
C ALA A 181 11.16 -2.47 -11.29
N VAL A 182 10.71 -3.70 -11.04
CA VAL A 182 9.94 -4.49 -12.01
C VAL A 182 8.54 -3.89 -12.22
N ILE A 183 7.88 -3.46 -11.15
CA ILE A 183 6.52 -2.88 -11.19
C ILE A 183 6.51 -1.55 -11.93
N PHE A 184 7.41 -0.64 -11.56
CA PHE A 184 7.46 0.73 -12.08
C PHE A 184 8.32 0.90 -13.33
N GLY A 185 9.04 -0.14 -13.78
CA GLY A 185 9.88 -0.10 -14.97
C GLY A 185 9.12 0.39 -16.20
N SER A 186 9.80 1.02 -17.15
CA SER A 186 9.14 1.55 -18.37
C SER A 186 9.84 1.14 -19.66
N GLN A 187 10.82 0.25 -19.57
CA GLN A 187 11.53 -0.23 -20.74
C GLN A 187 10.64 -1.13 -21.60
N VAL A 188 10.84 -1.02 -22.91
CA VAL A 188 10.07 -1.75 -23.92
C VAL A 188 11.08 -2.27 -24.94
N ALA A 189 11.01 -3.57 -25.21
CA ALA A 189 11.81 -4.22 -26.24
C ALA A 189 11.34 -3.80 -27.64
N PRO A 190 12.15 -4.00 -28.70
CA PRO A 190 11.78 -3.63 -30.07
C PRO A 190 10.48 -4.28 -30.58
N ASP A 191 10.12 -5.43 -30.02
CA ASP A 191 8.88 -6.17 -30.33
C ASP A 191 7.64 -5.63 -29.57
N GLY A 192 7.80 -4.54 -28.81
CA GLY A 192 6.73 -3.90 -28.05
C GLY A 192 6.46 -4.51 -26.68
N ARG A 193 7.13 -5.60 -26.30
CA ARG A 193 6.96 -6.21 -24.97
C ARG A 193 7.69 -5.42 -23.89
N ARG A 194 7.16 -5.47 -22.66
CA ARG A 194 7.87 -4.93 -21.49
C ARG A 194 9.11 -5.78 -21.22
N VAL A 195 10.21 -5.12 -20.93
CA VAL A 195 11.48 -5.76 -20.62
C VAL A 195 12.07 -5.10 -19.38
N ALA A 196 12.80 -5.86 -18.57
CA ALA A 196 13.63 -5.36 -17.50
C ALA A 196 15.04 -5.94 -17.71
N GLU A 197 16.05 -5.08 -17.71
CA GLU A 197 17.45 -5.50 -17.76
C GLU A 197 17.95 -5.73 -16.33
N ILE A 198 18.33 -6.98 -16.01
CA ILE A 198 18.77 -7.36 -14.67
C ILE A 198 20.26 -7.65 -14.70
N THR A 199 21.02 -6.87 -13.94
CA THR A 199 22.43 -7.14 -13.65
C THR A 199 22.55 -7.85 -12.31
N PHE A 200 23.13 -9.04 -12.31
CA PHE A 200 23.27 -9.89 -11.13
C PHE A 200 24.67 -10.49 -11.04
N GLU A 201 25.00 -11.01 -9.86
CA GLU A 201 26.27 -11.66 -9.56
C GLU A 201 26.03 -13.16 -9.32
N ARG A 202 26.80 -14.01 -10.01
CA ARG A 202 26.83 -15.46 -9.83
C ARG A 202 28.27 -15.92 -9.78
N ASP A 203 28.66 -16.62 -8.72
CA ASP A 203 30.02 -17.12 -8.49
C ASP A 203 31.11 -16.04 -8.68
N GLY A 204 30.84 -14.82 -8.19
CA GLY A 204 31.75 -13.67 -8.28
C GLY A 204 31.84 -13.02 -9.67
N ARG A 205 31.04 -13.45 -10.65
CA ARG A 205 30.96 -12.85 -11.99
C ARG A 205 29.71 -12.00 -12.13
N THR A 206 29.85 -10.81 -12.70
CA THR A 206 28.72 -9.97 -13.07
C THR A 206 28.14 -10.41 -14.42
N LEU A 207 26.86 -10.73 -14.43
CA LEU A 207 26.09 -11.14 -15.59
C LEU A 207 24.91 -10.17 -15.78
N THR A 208 24.46 -10.03 -17.03
CA THR A 208 23.28 -9.23 -17.38
C THR A 208 22.34 -10.08 -18.21
N THR A 209 21.04 -10.05 -17.90
CA THR A 209 20.00 -10.74 -18.65
C THR A 209 18.78 -9.85 -18.85
N GLN A 210 17.98 -10.14 -19.86
CA GLN A 210 16.70 -9.47 -20.10
C GLN A 210 15.57 -10.37 -19.64
N VAL A 211 14.68 -9.81 -18.84
CA VAL A 211 13.49 -10.50 -18.33
C VAL A 211 12.26 -9.82 -18.89
N PHE A 212 11.25 -10.61 -19.26
CA PHE A 212 9.98 -10.11 -19.80
C PHE A 212 8.86 -10.31 -18.77
N PRO A 213 8.54 -9.29 -17.94
CA PRO A 213 7.56 -9.43 -16.88
C PRO A 213 6.17 -9.81 -17.41
N GLN A 214 5.41 -10.54 -16.61
CA GLN A 214 4.01 -10.87 -16.88
C GLN A 214 3.11 -10.18 -15.86
N LEU A 215 1.87 -9.92 -16.25
CA LEU A 215 0.85 -9.40 -15.34
C LEU A 215 0.28 -10.55 -14.52
N VAL A 216 0.35 -10.45 -13.20
CA VAL A 216 -0.13 -11.46 -12.25
C VAL A 216 -1.11 -10.85 -11.25
N GLY A 217 -1.90 -11.72 -10.62
CA GLY A 217 -2.91 -11.34 -9.64
C GLY A 217 -4.08 -10.57 -10.25
N THR A 218 -5.07 -10.26 -9.41
CA THR A 218 -6.29 -9.54 -9.77
C THR A 218 -6.03 -8.13 -10.32
N GLU A 219 -4.91 -7.57 -9.88
CA GLU A 219 -4.49 -6.21 -10.20
C GLU A 219 -3.76 -6.11 -11.53
N GLY A 220 -3.21 -7.22 -12.03
CA GLY A 220 -2.33 -7.18 -13.18
C GLY A 220 -1.08 -6.36 -12.87
N ILE A 221 -0.44 -6.69 -11.76
CA ILE A 221 0.85 -6.13 -11.38
C ILE A 221 1.94 -6.95 -12.06
N ARG A 222 3.00 -6.30 -12.52
CA ARG A 222 4.11 -6.99 -13.14
C ARG A 222 4.84 -7.85 -12.13
N ALA A 223 5.09 -9.09 -12.51
CA ALA A 223 5.96 -10.00 -11.79
C ALA A 223 6.87 -10.77 -12.74
N ILE A 224 8.02 -11.17 -12.20
CA ILE A 224 9.00 -12.00 -12.90
C ILE A 224 9.18 -13.38 -12.25
N GLY A 225 8.44 -13.67 -11.17
CA GLY A 225 8.52 -14.97 -10.48
C GLY A 225 9.76 -15.13 -9.60
N LEU A 226 10.24 -14.05 -8.98
CA LEU A 226 11.32 -14.10 -7.99
C LEU A 226 10.75 -14.02 -6.57
N GLY A 227 11.30 -14.81 -5.66
CA GLY A 227 11.04 -14.72 -4.22
C GLY A 227 12.32 -14.50 -3.42
N PRO A 228 12.26 -13.79 -2.28
CA PRO A 228 13.40 -13.66 -1.39
C PRO A 228 13.71 -15.01 -0.74
N ARG A 229 14.94 -15.17 -0.26
CA ARG A 229 15.35 -16.39 0.44
C ARG A 229 14.72 -16.48 1.81
N SER A 230 13.67 -17.29 1.93
CA SER A 230 12.98 -17.51 3.19
C SER A 230 13.68 -18.57 4.06
N THR A 231 13.76 -18.31 5.35
CA THR A 231 14.12 -19.32 6.35
C THR A 231 12.85 -20.09 6.73
N LEU A 232 12.82 -21.38 6.38
CA LEU A 232 11.77 -22.33 6.74
C LEU A 232 11.99 -22.90 8.15
N LEU A 233 12.21 -22.01 9.10
CA LEU A 233 12.46 -22.34 10.50
C LEU A 233 11.15 -22.26 11.26
N VAL A 234 10.80 -23.33 11.98
CA VAL A 234 9.60 -23.38 12.82
C VAL A 234 9.81 -22.53 14.06
N ASP A 235 8.90 -21.59 14.30
CA ASP A 235 8.86 -20.77 15.51
C ASP A 235 8.03 -21.45 16.60
N SER A 236 6.79 -21.81 16.28
CA SER A 236 5.90 -22.52 17.19
C SER A 236 5.09 -23.58 16.45
N VAL A 237 4.61 -24.57 17.21
CA VAL A 237 3.77 -25.65 16.72
C VAL A 237 2.50 -25.68 17.56
N SER A 238 1.33 -25.63 16.91
CA SER A 238 0.05 -25.69 17.62
C SER A 238 -0.15 -27.07 18.25
N PRO A 239 -0.59 -27.18 19.52
CA PRO A 239 -0.69 -28.47 20.23
C PRO A 239 -1.54 -29.54 19.54
N ASP A 240 -2.65 -29.14 18.88
CA ASP A 240 -3.58 -30.06 18.20
C ASP A 240 -3.33 -30.16 16.68
N SER A 241 -2.10 -29.96 16.25
CA SER A 241 -1.74 -29.89 14.83
C SER A 241 -1.18 -31.19 14.25
N ALA A 242 -1.15 -31.28 12.92
CA ALA A 242 -0.46 -32.38 12.24
C ALA A 242 1.04 -32.37 12.53
N ALA A 243 1.65 -31.18 12.63
CA ALA A 243 3.06 -31.02 12.96
C ALA A 243 3.38 -31.55 14.37
N ALA A 244 2.53 -31.26 15.35
CA ALA A 244 2.69 -31.80 16.70
C ALA A 244 2.59 -33.34 16.72
N ALA A 245 1.60 -33.91 16.02
CA ALA A 245 1.43 -35.36 15.89
C ALA A 245 2.61 -36.04 15.17
N ALA A 246 3.22 -35.32 14.22
CA ALA A 246 4.41 -35.75 13.49
C ALA A 246 5.71 -35.55 14.30
N GLY A 247 5.64 -34.98 15.51
CA GLY A 247 6.79 -34.75 16.37
C GLY A 247 7.69 -33.58 15.95
N ILE A 248 7.18 -32.66 15.13
CA ILE A 248 7.85 -31.41 14.77
C ILE A 248 7.90 -30.49 15.99
N GLN A 249 9.02 -29.82 16.18
CA GLN A 249 9.30 -28.97 17.33
C GLN A 249 9.74 -27.56 16.89
N PRO A 250 9.55 -26.55 17.74
CA PRO A 250 10.22 -25.25 17.58
C PRO A 250 11.71 -25.41 17.31
N GLY A 251 12.24 -24.69 16.33
CA GLY A 251 13.64 -24.78 15.91
C GLY A 251 13.92 -25.81 14.81
N ASP A 252 12.94 -26.63 14.40
CA ASP A 252 13.08 -27.49 13.23
C ASP A 252 13.15 -26.64 11.95
N ARG A 253 14.12 -26.92 11.08
CA ARG A 253 14.24 -26.28 9.77
C ARG A 253 13.77 -27.23 8.68
N PHE A 254 12.80 -26.82 7.87
CA PHE A 254 12.31 -27.66 6.78
C PHE A 254 13.25 -27.53 5.59
N LEU A 255 13.62 -28.66 5.00
CA LEU A 255 14.55 -28.75 3.87
C LEU A 255 13.85 -29.21 2.61
N ALA A 256 13.02 -30.26 2.69
CA ALA A 256 12.36 -30.83 1.53
C ALA A 256 11.02 -31.47 1.90
N VAL A 257 10.11 -31.57 0.93
CA VAL A 257 8.87 -32.35 1.02
C VAL A 257 8.80 -33.31 -0.17
N ASP A 258 8.56 -34.60 0.09
CA ASP A 258 8.53 -35.67 -0.90
C ASP A 258 9.76 -35.67 -1.85
N GLY A 259 10.94 -35.36 -1.30
CA GLY A 259 12.21 -35.27 -2.04
C GLY A 259 12.42 -33.96 -2.82
N LYS A 260 11.42 -33.07 -2.89
CA LYS A 260 11.55 -31.73 -3.49
C LYS A 260 12.08 -30.74 -2.44
N LEU A 261 13.19 -30.07 -2.75
CA LEU A 261 13.75 -29.00 -1.92
C LEU A 261 12.72 -27.88 -1.74
N LEU A 262 12.53 -27.45 -0.50
CA LEU A 262 11.65 -26.33 -0.16
C LEU A 262 12.47 -25.04 -0.05
N THR A 263 12.03 -24.01 -0.77
CA THR A 263 12.66 -22.68 -0.74
C THR A 263 11.73 -21.60 -0.22
N ARG A 264 10.40 -21.80 -0.37
CA ARG A 264 9.36 -20.90 0.13
C ARG A 264 8.35 -21.60 1.03
N ARG A 265 7.79 -20.80 1.93
CA ARG A 265 6.67 -21.20 2.81
C ARG A 265 5.42 -21.53 1.99
N ASP A 266 5.20 -20.78 0.92
CA ASP A 266 4.06 -20.98 0.02
C ASP A 266 4.12 -22.31 -0.73
N GLU A 267 5.31 -22.77 -1.14
CA GLU A 267 5.45 -24.07 -1.82
C GLU A 267 4.96 -25.22 -0.93
N LEU A 268 5.26 -25.16 0.37
CA LEU A 268 4.80 -26.16 1.32
C LEU A 268 3.27 -26.12 1.45
N ARG A 269 2.69 -24.92 1.51
CA ARG A 269 1.23 -24.75 1.56
C ARG A 269 0.59 -25.31 0.29
N GLU A 270 1.05 -24.90 -0.89
CA GLU A 270 0.56 -25.39 -2.20
C GLU A 270 0.65 -26.92 -2.31
N HIS A 271 1.75 -27.51 -1.84
CA HIS A 271 1.95 -28.96 -1.82
C HIS A 271 0.84 -29.66 -1.04
N PHE A 272 0.57 -29.23 0.20
CA PHE A 272 -0.48 -29.82 1.02
C PHE A 272 -1.89 -29.54 0.49
N GLN A 273 -2.14 -28.39 -0.11
CA GLN A 273 -3.44 -28.14 -0.76
C GLN A 273 -3.67 -29.08 -1.95
N LYS A 274 -2.63 -29.42 -2.71
CA LYS A 274 -2.73 -30.34 -3.85
C LYS A 274 -2.87 -31.80 -3.40
N LYS A 275 -2.16 -32.18 -2.35
CA LYS A 275 -2.15 -33.55 -1.77
C LYS A 275 -3.34 -33.84 -0.85
N ASN A 276 -4.11 -32.82 -0.45
CA ASN A 276 -5.26 -32.94 0.44
C ASN A 276 -4.92 -33.68 1.74
N THR A 277 -5.45 -34.88 1.95
CA THR A 277 -5.21 -35.73 3.13
C THR A 277 -4.26 -36.88 2.85
N GLU A 278 -3.43 -36.80 1.82
CA GLU A 278 -2.37 -37.79 1.60
C GLU A 278 -1.17 -37.49 2.52
N PRO A 279 -0.53 -38.54 3.08
CA PRO A 279 0.70 -38.35 3.84
C PRO A 279 1.82 -37.85 2.92
N SER A 280 2.61 -36.90 3.41
CA SER A 280 3.83 -36.43 2.76
C SER A 280 5.04 -36.68 3.65
N VAL A 281 6.19 -36.85 3.04
CA VAL A 281 7.46 -37.12 3.70
C VAL A 281 8.25 -35.83 3.78
N LEU A 282 8.35 -35.26 4.99
CA LEU A 282 9.05 -34.01 5.25
C LEU A 282 10.47 -34.28 5.73
N THR A 283 11.46 -33.71 5.06
CA THR A 283 12.86 -33.69 5.51
C THR A 283 13.09 -32.42 6.32
N ILE A 284 13.45 -32.60 7.59
CA ILE A 284 13.72 -31.51 8.53
C ILE A 284 15.14 -31.62 9.07
N LYS A 285 15.74 -30.49 9.44
CA LYS A 285 16.99 -30.42 10.17
C LYS A 285 16.70 -29.94 11.59
N ARG A 286 17.03 -30.76 12.58
CA ARG A 286 16.93 -30.45 14.02
C ARG A 286 18.34 -30.38 14.60
N GLY A 287 18.79 -29.18 14.97
CA GLY A 287 20.21 -28.97 15.27
C GLY A 287 21.07 -29.25 14.04
N ASP A 288 21.99 -30.20 14.12
CA ASP A 288 22.81 -30.65 12.98
C ASP A 288 22.35 -31.97 12.35
N THR A 289 21.31 -32.59 12.86
CA THR A 289 20.81 -33.88 12.36
C THR A 289 19.63 -33.69 11.41
N GLU A 290 19.74 -34.26 10.21
CA GLU A 290 18.60 -34.39 9.30
C GLU A 290 17.71 -35.56 9.71
N ARG A 291 16.40 -35.35 9.66
CA ARG A 291 15.37 -36.32 10.00
C ARG A 291 14.27 -36.28 8.96
N THR A 292 13.71 -37.44 8.71
CA THR A 292 12.57 -37.58 7.82
C THR A 292 11.34 -37.92 8.65
N VAL A 293 10.27 -37.15 8.45
CA VAL A 293 9.04 -37.24 9.22
C VAL A 293 7.86 -37.38 8.26
N SER A 294 7.02 -38.38 8.47
CA SER A 294 5.76 -38.48 7.75
C SER A 294 4.74 -37.55 8.41
N ILE A 295 4.15 -36.65 7.62
CA ILE A 295 3.15 -35.70 8.08
C ILE A 295 1.86 -35.86 7.27
N LEU A 296 0.76 -35.93 8.00
CA LEU A 296 -0.58 -36.00 7.44
C LEU A 296 -1.28 -34.66 7.67
N PRO A 297 -1.39 -33.78 6.66
CA PRO A 297 -2.04 -32.49 6.83
C PRO A 297 -3.49 -32.65 7.30
N ARG A 298 -3.93 -31.75 8.18
CA ARG A 298 -5.31 -31.75 8.70
C ARG A 298 -6.16 -30.77 7.90
N LYS A 299 -7.34 -31.23 7.49
CA LYS A 299 -8.38 -30.38 6.94
C LYS A 299 -8.88 -29.45 8.06
N GLN A 300 -8.71 -28.15 7.89
CA GLN A 300 -9.21 -27.12 8.80
C GLN A 300 -10.05 -26.11 8.03
N THR A 301 -11.12 -25.65 8.66
CA THR A 301 -11.92 -24.54 8.14
C THR A 301 -11.44 -23.25 8.78
N VAL A 302 -10.70 -22.42 8.04
CA VAL A 302 -10.20 -21.11 8.49
C VAL A 302 -10.95 -20.05 7.70
N GLU A 303 -11.68 -19.16 8.39
CA GLU A 303 -12.44 -18.06 7.75
C GLU A 303 -13.40 -18.50 6.62
N GLY A 304 -13.87 -19.75 6.66
CA GLY A 304 -14.74 -20.34 5.62
C GLY A 304 -14.01 -21.07 4.49
N GLN A 305 -12.67 -20.99 4.41
CA GLN A 305 -11.85 -21.83 3.54
C GLN A 305 -11.58 -23.18 4.17
N THR A 306 -11.76 -24.24 3.38
CA THR A 306 -11.11 -25.52 3.68
C THR A 306 -9.65 -25.45 3.29
N LEU A 307 -8.76 -25.47 4.27
CA LEU A 307 -7.31 -25.51 4.08
C LEU A 307 -6.74 -26.81 4.66
N TYR A 308 -5.75 -27.38 3.97
CA TYR A 308 -4.95 -28.48 4.49
C TYR A 308 -3.71 -27.91 5.19
N LEU A 309 -3.78 -27.83 6.51
CA LEU A 309 -2.77 -27.17 7.34
C LEU A 309 -2.03 -28.16 8.23
N ILE A 310 -0.77 -27.82 8.50
CA ILE A 310 0.08 -28.58 9.42
C ILE A 310 0.23 -27.91 10.79
N GLY A 311 -0.22 -26.66 10.95
CA GLY A 311 -0.25 -25.94 12.23
C GLY A 311 1.12 -25.53 12.77
N VAL A 312 1.99 -25.03 11.90
CA VAL A 312 3.27 -24.41 12.28
C VAL A 312 3.23 -22.90 12.04
N THR A 313 3.85 -22.13 12.92
CA THR A 313 4.21 -20.73 12.65
C THR A 313 5.68 -20.65 12.28
N TRP A 314 6.02 -19.69 11.42
CA TRP A 314 7.37 -19.53 10.91
C TRP A 314 8.12 -18.47 11.69
N LYS A 315 9.39 -18.74 11.96
CA LYS A 315 10.28 -17.74 12.53
C LYS A 315 10.65 -16.76 11.42
N ILE A 316 10.32 -15.49 11.63
CA ILE A 316 10.71 -14.40 10.73
C ILE A 316 11.94 -13.77 11.34
N ASP A 317 13.11 -14.05 10.75
CA ASP A 317 14.33 -13.34 11.12
C ASP A 317 14.17 -11.88 10.74
N THR A 318 14.38 -10.98 11.68
CA THR A 318 14.31 -9.54 11.44
C THR A 318 15.69 -8.91 11.55
N VAL A 319 15.90 -7.83 10.79
CA VAL A 319 17.04 -6.95 10.96
C VAL A 319 16.51 -5.63 11.51
N HIS A 320 17.08 -5.21 12.63
CA HIS A 320 16.78 -3.92 13.22
C HIS A 320 17.54 -2.83 12.47
N ILE A 321 16.83 -1.90 11.85
CA ILE A 321 17.40 -0.78 11.10
C ILE A 321 16.93 0.56 11.66
N ARG A 322 17.75 1.60 11.52
CA ARG A 322 17.43 2.97 11.94
C ARG A 322 17.55 3.93 10.76
N PRO A 323 16.55 3.95 9.85
CA PRO A 323 16.62 4.84 8.70
C PRO A 323 16.59 6.29 9.18
N THR A 324 17.49 7.12 8.65
CA THR A 324 17.53 8.55 9.03
C THR A 324 16.25 9.25 8.57
N PRO A 325 15.81 10.34 9.23
CA PRO A 325 14.61 11.05 8.83
C PRO A 325 14.67 11.53 7.38
N PHE A 326 15.85 11.97 6.93
CA PHE A 326 16.07 12.37 5.55
C PHE A 326 15.97 11.21 4.55
N ALA A 327 16.49 10.02 4.90
CA ALA A 327 16.37 8.84 4.04
C ALA A 327 14.90 8.44 3.86
N GLN A 328 14.13 8.37 4.95
CA GLN A 328 12.70 8.06 4.92
C GLN A 328 11.91 9.07 4.08
N PHE A 329 12.22 10.37 4.23
CA PHE A 329 11.57 11.43 3.48
C PHE A 329 11.88 11.34 1.98
N ARG A 330 13.17 11.16 1.62
CA ARG A 330 13.61 10.99 0.24
C ARG A 330 12.94 9.79 -0.42
N GLU A 331 12.84 8.68 0.32
CA GLU A 331 12.20 7.46 -0.15
C GLU A 331 10.70 7.69 -0.40
N ALA A 332 9.97 8.26 0.57
CA ALA A 332 8.55 8.55 0.42
C ALA A 332 8.25 9.54 -0.71
N VAL A 333 9.06 10.59 -0.87
CA VAL A 333 8.95 11.51 -2.02
C VAL A 333 9.23 10.80 -3.33
N GLY A 334 10.27 9.94 -3.36
CA GLY A 334 10.61 9.13 -4.52
C GLY A 334 9.47 8.20 -4.93
N GLN A 335 8.85 7.51 -3.98
CA GLN A 335 7.70 6.63 -4.21
C GLN A 335 6.48 7.41 -4.71
N ALA A 336 6.16 8.55 -4.10
CA ALA A 336 5.05 9.40 -4.52
C ALA A 336 5.27 9.95 -5.94
N TYR A 337 6.49 10.40 -6.26
CA TYR A 337 6.85 10.85 -7.60
C TYR A 337 6.78 9.71 -8.62
N GLN A 338 7.33 8.53 -8.30
CA GLN A 338 7.28 7.37 -9.20
C GLN A 338 5.83 6.99 -9.50
N THR A 339 4.98 6.89 -8.49
CA THR A 339 3.55 6.57 -8.66
C THR A 339 2.85 7.62 -9.53
N LEU A 340 3.06 8.90 -9.26
CA LEU A 340 2.48 9.98 -10.05
C LEU A 340 2.97 9.94 -11.51
N SER A 341 4.28 9.78 -11.71
CA SER A 341 4.88 9.70 -13.06
C SER A 341 4.37 8.49 -13.84
N SER A 342 4.18 7.35 -13.18
CA SER A 342 3.65 6.13 -13.76
C SER A 342 2.19 6.28 -14.18
N LEU A 343 1.38 7.07 -13.48
CA LEU A 343 -0.01 7.33 -13.87
C LEU A 343 -0.12 8.11 -15.20
N PHE A 344 0.83 9.01 -15.46
CA PHE A 344 0.85 9.81 -16.70
C PHE A 344 1.62 9.14 -17.85
N ASN A 345 2.45 8.15 -17.55
CA ASN A 345 3.24 7.46 -18.56
C ASN A 345 2.41 6.38 -19.28
N ARG A 346 2.13 6.57 -20.58
CA ARG A 346 1.42 5.57 -21.42
C ARG A 346 2.13 4.22 -21.55
N ARG A 347 3.42 4.13 -21.19
CA ARG A 347 4.22 2.89 -21.16
C ARG A 347 4.19 2.19 -19.80
N SER A 348 3.55 2.79 -18.81
CA SER A 348 3.30 2.18 -17.52
C SER A 348 2.04 1.33 -17.59
N ASP A 349 2.06 0.17 -16.95
CA ASP A 349 0.84 -0.63 -16.76
C ASP A 349 0.13 -0.22 -15.45
N ILE A 350 0.70 0.71 -14.68
CA ILE A 350 0.12 1.27 -13.46
C ILE A 350 -0.87 2.38 -13.84
N GLY A 351 -2.14 2.03 -13.89
CA GLY A 351 -3.26 2.98 -13.97
C GLY A 351 -3.90 3.32 -12.61
N VAL A 352 -4.90 4.19 -12.67
CA VAL A 352 -5.72 4.66 -11.53
C VAL A 352 -6.26 3.53 -10.66
N ARG A 353 -6.61 2.38 -11.25
CA ARG A 353 -7.14 1.23 -10.51
C ARG A 353 -6.18 0.71 -9.45
N HIS A 354 -4.86 0.90 -9.60
CA HIS A 354 -3.84 0.42 -8.66
C HIS A 354 -3.59 1.40 -7.52
N MET A 355 -4.20 2.59 -7.54
CA MET A 355 -4.15 3.49 -6.39
C MET A 355 -4.94 2.87 -5.24
N SER A 356 -4.49 3.10 -4.01
CA SER A 356 -5.26 2.76 -2.82
C SER A 356 -6.25 3.89 -2.54
N GLY A 357 -7.53 3.53 -2.41
CA GLY A 357 -8.58 4.44 -1.95
C GLY A 357 -8.63 4.45 -0.42
N ILE A 358 -9.69 5.04 0.14
CA ILE A 358 -9.84 5.14 1.60
C ILE A 358 -9.89 3.74 2.23
N VAL A 359 -10.63 2.81 1.62
CA VAL A 359 -10.76 1.44 2.11
C VAL A 359 -9.44 0.70 2.05
N GLY A 360 -8.71 0.80 0.92
CA GLY A 360 -7.40 0.18 0.78
C GLY A 360 -6.37 0.75 1.75
N ILE A 361 -6.35 2.06 1.97
CA ILE A 361 -5.44 2.69 2.95
C ILE A 361 -5.75 2.21 4.37
N VAL A 362 -7.03 2.16 4.76
CA VAL A 362 -7.43 1.66 6.10
C VAL A 362 -7.06 0.19 6.27
N ASP A 363 -7.28 -0.65 5.26
CA ASP A 363 -6.93 -2.07 5.30
C ASP A 363 -5.41 -2.28 5.43
N ASN A 364 -4.61 -1.60 4.60
CA ASN A 364 -3.15 -1.65 4.71
C ASN A 364 -2.65 -1.15 6.06
N LEU A 365 -3.19 -0.02 6.55
CA LEU A 365 -2.81 0.53 7.85
C LEU A 365 -3.21 -0.40 8.99
N GLN A 366 -4.35 -1.10 8.90
CA GLN A 366 -4.74 -2.13 9.86
C GLN A 366 -3.77 -3.30 9.87
N GLN A 367 -3.36 -3.79 8.69
CA GLN A 367 -2.39 -4.89 8.57
C GLN A 367 -1.02 -4.50 9.14
N VAL A 368 -0.54 -3.30 8.81
CA VAL A 368 0.74 -2.78 9.35
C VAL A 368 0.64 -2.53 10.86
N ALA A 369 -0.51 -2.06 11.36
CA ALA A 369 -0.76 -1.92 12.80
C ALA A 369 -0.76 -3.24 13.55
N ALA A 370 -1.05 -4.36 12.88
CA ALA A 370 -0.87 -5.69 13.46
C ALA A 370 0.60 -6.06 13.65
N ALA A 371 1.51 -5.52 12.83
CA ALA A 371 2.96 -5.71 12.98
C ALA A 371 3.58 -4.81 14.06
N GLY A 372 2.94 -3.68 14.40
CA GLY A 372 3.34 -2.83 15.52
C GLY A 372 3.29 -1.33 15.20
N LEU A 373 3.55 -0.51 16.22
CA LEU A 373 3.44 0.95 16.11
C LEU A 373 4.52 1.58 15.22
N VAL A 374 5.77 1.11 15.28
CA VAL A 374 6.86 1.70 14.50
C VAL A 374 6.65 1.50 12.98
N PRO A 375 6.34 0.29 12.48
CA PRO A 375 5.93 0.10 11.09
C PRO A 375 4.72 0.97 10.70
N THR A 376 3.76 1.15 11.62
CA THR A 376 2.59 2.01 11.39
C THR A 376 3.00 3.46 11.18
N PHE A 377 3.94 3.98 11.97
CA PHE A 377 4.49 5.32 11.77
C PHE A 377 5.27 5.44 10.46
N ALA A 378 6.06 4.43 10.10
CA ALA A 378 6.75 4.39 8.80
C ALA A 378 5.76 4.48 7.63
N PHE A 379 4.64 3.78 7.71
CA PHE A 379 3.58 3.85 6.71
C PHE A 379 2.86 5.21 6.70
N LEU A 380 2.61 5.82 7.87
CA LEU A 380 2.03 7.16 7.96
C LEU A 380 2.92 8.26 7.36
N ILE A 381 4.25 8.10 7.39
CA ILE A 381 5.18 9.02 6.73
C ILE A 381 4.90 9.06 5.23
N ILE A 382 4.76 7.88 4.60
CA ILE A 382 4.44 7.75 3.17
C ILE A 382 3.09 8.40 2.87
N ILE A 383 2.06 8.13 3.69
CA ILE A 383 0.72 8.72 3.52
C ILE A 383 0.77 10.25 3.61
N ASN A 384 1.42 10.81 4.65
CA ASN A 384 1.45 12.26 4.87
C ASN A 384 2.22 13.00 3.77
N ILE A 385 3.35 12.44 3.31
CA ILE A 385 4.11 13.00 2.20
C ILE A 385 3.32 12.91 0.89
N SER A 386 2.67 11.76 0.63
CA SER A 386 1.82 11.60 -0.55
C SER A 386 0.66 12.60 -0.53
N LEU A 387 -0.05 12.74 0.60
CA LEU A 387 -1.14 13.70 0.77
C LEU A 387 -0.68 15.14 0.53
N ALA A 388 0.49 15.52 1.05
CA ALA A 388 1.07 16.84 0.80
C ALA A 388 1.38 17.07 -0.69
N ILE A 389 1.98 16.10 -1.37
CA ILE A 389 2.30 16.19 -2.80
C ILE A 389 1.02 16.28 -3.65
N PHE A 390 0.03 15.42 -3.39
CA PHE A 390 -1.24 15.45 -4.09
C PHE A 390 -1.97 16.79 -3.88
N ASN A 391 -2.03 17.30 -2.64
CA ASN A 391 -2.68 18.58 -2.37
C ASN A 391 -1.94 19.79 -2.98
N LEU A 392 -0.65 19.68 -3.30
CA LEU A 392 0.10 20.72 -4.01
C LEU A 392 -0.11 20.69 -5.54
N LEU A 393 -0.85 19.72 -6.09
CA LEU A 393 -1.17 19.72 -7.51
C LEU A 393 -2.02 20.95 -7.89
N PRO A 394 -1.82 21.54 -9.09
CA PRO A 394 -2.54 22.73 -9.54
C PRO A 394 -3.97 22.39 -10.01
N ILE A 395 -4.77 21.79 -9.12
CA ILE A 395 -6.16 21.37 -9.37
C ILE A 395 -7.08 22.26 -8.53
N PRO A 396 -8.08 22.95 -9.11
CA PRO A 396 -8.95 23.94 -8.46
C PRO A 396 -9.54 23.57 -7.07
N VAL A 397 -9.70 22.29 -6.75
CA VAL A 397 -10.29 21.82 -5.47
C VAL A 397 -9.22 21.50 -4.41
N LEU A 398 -7.95 21.49 -4.80
CA LEU A 398 -6.81 21.22 -3.93
C LEU A 398 -6.10 22.53 -3.58
N ASP A 399 -5.27 22.50 -2.53
CA ASP A 399 -4.51 23.65 -2.06
C ASP A 399 -3.63 24.28 -3.17
N GLY A 400 -2.95 23.43 -3.94
CA GLY A 400 -2.15 23.84 -5.09
C GLY A 400 -2.98 24.55 -6.17
N GLY A 401 -4.27 24.22 -6.28
CA GLY A 401 -5.23 24.96 -7.10
C GLY A 401 -5.39 26.40 -6.65
N HIS A 402 -5.58 26.64 -5.35
CA HIS A 402 -5.67 27.99 -4.80
C HIS A 402 -4.39 28.80 -5.05
N ILE A 403 -3.21 28.17 -4.90
CA ILE A 403 -1.91 28.78 -5.22
C ILE A 403 -1.83 29.13 -6.71
N PHE A 404 -2.18 28.18 -7.58
CA PHE A 404 -2.14 28.33 -9.03
C PHE A 404 -3.05 29.45 -9.52
N LEU A 405 -4.31 29.46 -9.05
CA LEU A 405 -5.31 30.45 -9.43
C LEU A 405 -4.96 31.85 -8.91
N ALA A 406 -4.50 31.95 -7.66
CA ALA A 406 -4.02 33.22 -7.11
C ALA A 406 -2.82 33.76 -7.90
N THR A 407 -1.92 32.87 -8.35
CA THR A 407 -0.76 33.24 -9.17
C THR A 407 -1.17 33.71 -10.55
N ILE A 408 -2.11 33.03 -11.22
CA ILE A 408 -2.67 33.46 -12.50
C ILE A 408 -3.36 34.82 -12.39
N ALA A 409 -4.18 35.03 -11.34
CA ALA A 409 -4.87 36.29 -11.13
C ALA A 409 -3.87 37.45 -10.93
N LYS A 410 -2.78 37.21 -10.17
CA LYS A 410 -1.70 38.19 -9.99
C LYS A 410 -0.99 38.51 -11.30
N LEU A 411 -0.66 37.51 -12.11
CA LEU A 411 0.01 37.71 -13.41
C LEU A 411 -0.88 38.44 -14.43
N ARG A 412 -2.20 38.17 -14.40
CA ARG A 412 -3.18 38.83 -15.28
C ARG A 412 -3.56 40.24 -14.82
N GLY A 413 -3.28 40.61 -13.57
CA GLY A 413 -3.72 41.87 -12.97
C GLY A 413 -5.24 42.03 -12.83
N ARG A 414 -6.02 40.99 -13.16
CA ARG A 414 -7.49 40.96 -13.08
C ARG A 414 -7.96 39.62 -12.51
N PRO A 415 -9.09 39.60 -11.77
CA PRO A 415 -9.66 38.35 -11.29
C PRO A 415 -10.00 37.42 -12.45
N ILE A 416 -9.97 36.11 -12.16
CA ILE A 416 -10.49 35.08 -13.06
C ILE A 416 -12.02 35.20 -13.05
N ASP A 417 -12.66 34.91 -14.18
CA ASP A 417 -14.11 34.90 -14.28
C ASP A 417 -14.70 33.92 -13.23
N PRO A 418 -15.52 34.40 -12.28
CA PRO A 418 -16.10 33.55 -11.24
C PRO A 418 -16.93 32.39 -11.80
N VAL A 419 -17.63 32.60 -12.92
CA VAL A 419 -18.47 31.57 -13.54
C VAL A 419 -17.59 30.43 -14.08
N TRP A 420 -16.52 30.79 -14.80
CA TRP A 420 -15.57 29.81 -15.30
C TRP A 420 -14.90 29.06 -14.14
N LEU A 421 -14.52 29.77 -13.08
CA LEU A 421 -13.88 29.18 -11.91
C LEU A 421 -14.81 28.18 -11.20
N GLN A 422 -16.08 28.53 -11.03
CA GLN A 422 -17.09 27.64 -10.47
C GLN A 422 -17.27 26.38 -11.32
N HIS A 423 -17.34 26.51 -12.65
CA HIS A 423 -17.43 25.35 -13.55
C HIS A 423 -16.18 24.46 -13.49
N ALA A 424 -14.98 25.06 -13.51
CA ALA A 424 -13.73 24.34 -13.40
C ALA A 424 -13.61 23.60 -12.06
N ALA A 425 -13.97 24.26 -10.95
CA ALA A 425 -14.01 23.68 -9.62
C ALA A 425 -15.01 22.53 -9.54
N THR A 426 -16.24 22.74 -10.01
CA THR A 426 -17.31 21.73 -10.03
C THR A 426 -16.90 20.51 -10.86
N ALA A 427 -16.32 20.71 -12.05
CA ALA A 427 -15.82 19.63 -12.89
C ALA A 427 -14.71 18.84 -12.19
N CYS A 428 -13.74 19.53 -11.58
CA CYS A 428 -12.67 18.89 -10.82
C CYS A 428 -13.19 18.16 -9.58
N PHE A 429 -14.21 18.71 -8.90
CA PHE A 429 -14.86 18.09 -7.74
C PHE A 429 -15.52 16.77 -8.13
N PHE A 430 -16.37 16.78 -9.16
CA PHE A 430 -17.01 15.54 -9.64
C PHE A 430 -15.99 14.54 -10.19
N MET A 431 -14.94 15.00 -10.85
CA MET A 431 -13.83 14.15 -11.28
C MET A 431 -13.13 13.49 -10.08
N LEU A 432 -12.83 14.25 -9.01
CA LEU A 432 -12.17 13.74 -7.81
C LEU A 432 -13.08 12.77 -7.03
N ILE A 433 -14.36 13.10 -6.87
CA ILE A 433 -15.34 12.19 -6.25
C ILE A 433 -15.50 10.93 -7.09
N GLY A 434 -15.59 11.06 -8.42
CA GLY A 434 -15.63 9.93 -9.33
C GLY A 434 -14.38 9.04 -9.22
N LEU A 435 -13.20 9.65 -9.09
CA LEU A 435 -11.94 8.96 -8.84
C LEU A 435 -11.95 8.21 -7.52
N ILE A 436 -12.36 8.86 -6.42
CA ILE A 436 -12.46 8.24 -5.09
C ILE A 436 -13.43 7.06 -5.12
N VAL A 437 -14.60 7.21 -5.75
CA VAL A 437 -15.59 6.14 -5.90
C VAL A 437 -15.02 4.98 -6.73
N TYR A 438 -14.38 5.28 -7.86
CA TYR A 438 -13.78 4.28 -8.72
C TYR A 438 -12.67 3.47 -8.02
N VAL A 439 -11.77 4.16 -7.33
CA VAL A 439 -10.68 3.50 -6.59
C VAL A 439 -11.24 2.71 -5.40
N THR A 440 -12.20 3.27 -4.66
CA THR A 440 -12.87 2.57 -3.56
C THR A 440 -13.63 1.33 -4.04
N TYR A 441 -14.28 1.40 -5.21
CA TYR A 441 -14.90 0.24 -5.83
C TYR A 441 -13.87 -0.85 -6.13
N ASN A 442 -12.70 -0.49 -6.66
CA ASN A 442 -11.61 -1.44 -6.89
C ASN A 442 -11.06 -2.01 -5.58
N ASP A 443 -10.91 -1.21 -4.52
CA ASP A 443 -10.52 -1.70 -3.18
C ASP A 443 -11.53 -2.71 -2.62
N ILE A 444 -12.82 -2.39 -2.71
CA ILE A 444 -13.88 -3.29 -2.24
C ILE A 444 -13.88 -4.56 -3.09
N ARG A 445 -13.76 -4.44 -4.41
CA ARG A 445 -13.64 -5.59 -5.31
C ARG A 445 -12.42 -6.45 -4.94
N ARG A 446 -11.27 -5.86 -4.63
CA ARG A 446 -10.06 -6.55 -4.14
C ARG A 446 -10.34 -7.31 -2.85
N ALA A 447 -10.85 -6.64 -1.83
CA ALA A 447 -11.15 -7.23 -0.52
C ALA A 447 -12.24 -8.31 -0.60
N ILE A 448 -13.17 -8.16 -1.54
CA ILE A 448 -14.20 -9.14 -1.83
C ILE A 448 -13.59 -10.32 -2.59
N GLN A 449 -12.80 -10.08 -3.63
CA GLN A 449 -12.21 -11.13 -4.47
C GLN A 449 -11.20 -11.97 -3.71
N SER A 450 -10.38 -11.40 -2.84
CA SER A 450 -9.56 -12.19 -1.90
C SER A 450 -10.45 -13.10 -1.07
N ARG A 451 -11.55 -12.57 -0.52
CA ARG A 451 -12.57 -13.35 0.21
C ARG A 451 -13.35 -14.38 -0.62
N TRP A 452 -13.47 -14.21 -1.94
CA TRP A 452 -14.15 -15.17 -2.84
C TRP A 452 -13.21 -16.23 -3.41
N GLU A 453 -11.96 -15.89 -3.70
CA GLU A 453 -10.89 -16.88 -3.88
C GLU A 453 -10.71 -17.69 -2.58
N GLU A 454 -11.12 -17.11 -1.46
CA GLU A 454 -11.33 -17.77 -0.17
C GLU A 454 -12.69 -18.48 0.05
N ARG A 455 -13.62 -18.47 -0.91
CA ARG A 455 -14.84 -19.31 -0.82
C ARG A 455 -14.74 -20.48 -1.79
N PRO A 456 -14.97 -21.73 -1.35
CA PRO A 456 -14.96 -22.85 -2.28
C PRO A 456 -16.00 -22.60 -3.37
N ALA A 457 -15.63 -22.88 -4.61
CA ALA A 457 -16.59 -23.11 -5.68
C ALA A 457 -17.62 -24.11 -5.12
N GLN A 458 -18.87 -23.65 -4.95
CA GLN A 458 -19.95 -24.56 -4.61
C GLN A 458 -19.96 -25.64 -5.68
N THR A 459 -19.57 -26.85 -5.30
CA THR A 459 -19.73 -28.04 -6.13
C THR A 459 -21.18 -28.05 -6.58
N ALA A 460 -21.40 -27.86 -7.88
CA ALA A 460 -22.70 -28.10 -8.50
C ALA A 460 -23.19 -29.48 -8.02
N PRO A 461 -24.45 -29.61 -7.57
CA PRO A 461 -24.95 -30.88 -7.07
C PRO A 461 -24.72 -31.95 -8.14
N ALA A 462 -24.05 -33.03 -7.73
CA ALA A 462 -23.77 -34.16 -8.60
C ALA A 462 -25.08 -34.60 -9.27
N LYS A 463 -25.07 -34.64 -10.60
CA LYS A 463 -26.17 -35.21 -11.38
C LYS A 463 -26.43 -36.61 -10.82
N PRO A 464 -27.66 -36.96 -10.39
CA PRO A 464 -27.93 -38.30 -9.87
C PRO A 464 -27.55 -39.32 -10.94
N ALA A 465 -26.85 -40.37 -10.51
CA ALA A 465 -26.45 -41.47 -11.38
C ALA A 465 -27.69 -42.05 -12.07
N PRO A 466 -27.62 -42.40 -13.37
CA PRO A 466 -28.74 -43.07 -14.03
C PRO A 466 -29.03 -44.39 -13.31
N GLU A 467 -30.30 -44.61 -12.96
CA GLU A 467 -30.75 -45.84 -12.33
C GLU A 467 -30.33 -47.07 -13.18
N PRO A 468 -29.81 -48.13 -12.56
CA PRO A 468 -29.55 -49.37 -13.28
C PRO A 468 -30.88 -49.93 -13.80
N GLY A 469 -30.97 -50.09 -15.12
CA GLY A 469 -32.16 -50.56 -15.82
C GLY A 469 -32.68 -51.89 -15.27
N LYS A 470 -34.01 -51.97 -15.21
CA LYS A 470 -34.75 -53.24 -15.17
C LYS A 470 -35.07 -53.70 -16.58
#